data_AF-A0A3C0G5J7-F1
#
_entry.id   AF-A0A3C0G5J7-F1
#
_cell.length_a   1.000
_cell.length_b   1.000
_cell.length_c   1.000
_cell.angle_alpha   90.00
_cell.angle_beta   90.00
_cell.angle_gamma   90.00
#
_symmetry.space_group_name_H-M   'P 1'
#
loop_
_entity.id
_entity.type
_entity.pdbx_description
1 polymer ?
#
loop_
_entity_poly.entity_id
_entity_poly.type
_entity_poly.pdbx_seq_one_letter_code
_entity_poly.pdbx_strand_id
1 'polypeptide(L)'
;DANSTEMDENTPDPVISIMEEQKTVTDKGGTMRLGAWNCDLKDGSLVKKMYEGASQISERHRHRYEFNNAYLEQLENAGLLATGFNKETNLVEIVELKDHPW
;
A
#
# COMPACT_ATOMS: atom_id res chain seq x y z
N ASP A 1 1.05 18.12 -9.99
CA ASP A 1 2.20 17.22 -10.18
C ASP A 1 2.23 16.16 -9.10
N ALA A 2 2.23 14.89 -9.50
CA ALA A 2 2.24 13.74 -8.60
C ALA A 2 3.49 13.73 -7.71
N ASN A 3 3.29 13.63 -6.38
CA ASN A 3 4.38 13.53 -5.43
C ASN A 3 4.00 12.78 -4.15
N SER A 4 4.98 12.51 -3.30
CA SER A 4 4.77 12.10 -1.91
C SER A 4 4.67 13.33 -1.01
N THR A 5 3.76 13.33 -0.04
CA THR A 5 3.72 14.38 0.99
C THR A 5 4.95 14.35 1.91
N GLU A 6 5.76 13.30 1.85
CA GLU A 6 7.07 13.26 2.52
C GLU A 6 8.05 14.29 1.92
N MET A 7 7.97 14.50 0.60
CA MET A 7 8.91 15.33 -0.15
C MET A 7 8.33 16.72 -0.44
N ASP A 8 7.02 16.78 -0.67
CA ASP A 8 6.29 18.02 -0.91
C ASP A 8 4.91 17.96 -0.25
N GLU A 9 4.80 18.56 0.93
CA GLU A 9 3.54 18.61 1.70
C GLU A 9 2.41 19.36 0.97
N ASN A 10 2.74 20.20 -0.02
CA ASN A 10 1.77 21.03 -0.73
C ASN A 10 1.42 20.50 -2.13
N THR A 11 1.86 19.29 -2.48
CA THR A 11 1.53 18.70 -3.77
C THR A 11 0.01 18.64 -3.95
N PRO A 12 -0.53 19.09 -5.11
CA PRO A 12 -1.95 18.93 -5.42
C PRO A 12 -2.31 17.45 -5.67
N ASP A 13 -1.31 16.59 -5.92
CA ASP A 13 -1.50 15.18 -6.26
C ASP A 13 -0.70 14.26 -5.31
N PRO A 14 -1.17 14.07 -4.06
CA PRO A 14 -0.47 13.29 -3.04
C PRO A 14 -0.68 11.77 -3.26
N VAL A 15 0.09 11.19 -4.18
CA VAL A 15 0.02 9.76 -4.53
C VAL A 15 0.46 8.88 -3.36
N ILE A 16 1.44 9.34 -2.59
CA ILE A 16 1.90 8.72 -1.34
C ILE A 16 1.70 9.73 -0.21
N SER A 17 1.02 9.32 0.86
CA SER A 17 0.68 10.24 1.95
C SER A 17 0.49 9.53 3.29
N ILE A 18 0.52 10.30 4.39
CA ILE A 18 0.07 9.80 5.69
C ILE A 18 -1.46 9.66 5.64
N MET A 19 -2.01 8.55 6.15
CA MET A 19 -3.46 8.37 6.24
C MET A 19 -4.14 9.57 6.92
N GLU A 20 -5.29 10.00 6.40
CA GLU A 20 -6.07 11.14 6.92
C GLU A 20 -6.29 11.04 8.44
N GLU A 21 -6.60 9.83 8.91
CA GLU A 21 -6.85 9.49 10.32
C GLU A 21 -5.60 9.65 11.20
N GLN A 22 -4.41 9.56 10.62
CA GLN A 22 -3.12 9.71 11.30
C GLN A 22 -2.55 11.14 11.21
N LYS A 23 -3.11 12.02 10.37
CA LYS A 23 -2.62 13.41 10.23
C LYS A 23 -2.76 14.24 11.51
N THR A 24 -3.72 13.89 12.39
CA THR A 24 -3.94 14.57 13.68
C THR A 24 -3.04 14.06 14.80
N VAL A 25 -2.26 13.00 14.56
CA VAL A 25 -1.34 12.42 15.55
C VAL A 25 -0.07 13.29 15.61
N THR A 26 0.05 14.06 16.68
CA THR A 26 1.16 14.99 16.92
C THR A 26 2.45 14.28 17.34
N ASP A 27 2.35 13.12 18.00
CA ASP A 27 3.48 12.27 18.34
C ASP A 27 3.68 11.18 17.28
N LYS A 28 4.43 11.54 16.22
CA LYS A 28 4.83 10.67 15.11
C LYS A 28 5.94 9.66 15.50
N GLY A 29 6.09 9.37 16.80
CA GLY A 29 7.00 8.36 17.36
C GLY A 29 6.53 6.92 17.07
N GLY A 30 6.24 6.15 18.12
CA GLY A 30 5.84 4.72 18.05
C GLY A 30 4.43 4.44 17.52
N THR A 31 3.79 5.39 16.86
CA THR A 31 2.36 5.36 16.47
C THR A 31 2.13 4.96 15.00
N MET A 32 3.18 4.86 14.18
CA MET A 32 3.07 4.43 12.77
C MET A 32 3.30 2.94 12.59
N ARG A 33 2.85 2.38 11.45
CA ARG A 33 2.79 0.93 11.18
C ARG A 33 4.09 0.24 11.53
N LEU A 34 4.05 -0.42 12.69
CA LEU A 34 5.16 -1.14 13.29
C LEU A 34 4.65 -2.51 13.72
N GLY A 35 5.41 -3.56 13.40
CA GLY A 35 5.04 -4.93 13.78
C GLY A 35 4.37 -5.69 12.65
N ALA A 36 3.79 -6.85 12.96
CA ALA A 36 3.19 -7.72 11.97
C ALA A 36 1.79 -7.22 11.58
N TRP A 37 1.50 -7.19 10.28
CA TRP A 37 0.19 -6.84 9.73
C TRP A 37 -0.23 -7.88 8.71
N ASN A 38 -1.54 -8.12 8.66
CA ASN A 38 -2.12 -9.04 7.69
C ASN A 38 -2.16 -8.41 6.29
N CYS A 39 -1.97 -9.25 5.28
CA CYS A 39 -2.09 -8.89 3.87
C CYS A 39 -2.79 -10.05 3.14
N ASP A 40 -3.97 -9.77 2.61
CA ASP A 40 -4.74 -10.70 1.78
C ASP A 40 -4.18 -10.68 0.36
N LEU A 41 -3.97 -11.87 -0.21
CA LEU A 41 -3.33 -12.03 -1.52
C LEU A 41 -4.38 -12.32 -2.60
N LYS A 42 -4.34 -11.54 -3.68
CA LYS A 42 -5.23 -11.67 -4.84
C LYS A 42 -5.00 -12.99 -5.57
N ASP A 43 -6.09 -13.64 -5.98
CA ASP A 43 -6.02 -14.86 -6.78
C ASP A 43 -5.31 -14.63 -8.11
N GLY A 44 -4.46 -15.58 -8.51
CA GLY A 44 -3.68 -15.50 -9.74
C GLY A 44 -2.46 -14.56 -9.68
N SER A 45 -2.22 -13.86 -8.57
CA SER A 45 -1.04 -13.02 -8.38
C SER A 45 0.26 -13.83 -8.26
N LEU A 46 1.37 -13.20 -8.64
CA LEU A 46 2.70 -13.78 -8.49
C LEU A 46 3.06 -13.98 -7.03
N VAL A 47 2.75 -13.00 -6.17
CA VAL A 47 3.00 -13.10 -4.73
C VAL A 47 2.29 -14.30 -4.10
N LYS A 48 1.03 -14.56 -4.47
CA LYS A 48 0.29 -15.73 -3.97
C LYS A 48 0.95 -17.04 -4.37
N LYS A 49 1.48 -17.12 -5.59
CA LYS A 49 2.25 -18.28 -6.05
C LYS A 49 3.53 -18.48 -5.25
N MET A 50 4.22 -17.39 -4.87
CA MET A 50 5.44 -17.46 -4.06
C MET A 50 5.18 -17.95 -2.64
N TYR A 51 4.04 -17.58 -2.06
CA TYR A 51 3.58 -18.05 -0.76
C TYR A 51 2.76 -19.36 -0.86
N GLU A 52 3.07 -20.22 -1.83
CA GLU A 52 2.49 -21.57 -1.98
C GLU A 52 0.95 -21.60 -2.01
N GLY A 53 0.31 -20.53 -2.51
CA GLY A 53 -1.14 -20.42 -2.62
C GLY A 53 -1.85 -19.87 -1.38
N ALA A 54 -1.12 -19.36 -0.38
CA ALA A 54 -1.72 -18.74 0.80
C ALA A 54 -2.73 -17.63 0.44
N SER A 55 -3.87 -17.61 1.12
CA SER A 55 -4.88 -16.55 0.94
C SER A 55 -4.53 -15.26 1.68
N GLN A 56 -3.76 -15.38 2.76
CA GLN A 56 -3.33 -14.27 3.61
C GLN A 56 -1.94 -14.57 4.18
N ILE A 57 -1.13 -13.53 4.31
CA ILE A 57 0.18 -13.56 4.97
C ILE A 57 0.22 -12.53 6.10
N SER A 58 1.19 -12.65 7.00
CA SER A 58 1.42 -11.70 8.09
C SER A 58 2.89 -11.32 8.13
N GLU A 59 3.20 -10.08 7.80
CA GLU A 59 4.58 -9.60 7.60
C GLU A 59 4.84 -8.32 8.38
N ARG A 60 6.12 -8.04 8.67
CA ARG A 60 6.50 -6.90 9.50
C ARG A 60 6.60 -5.59 8.73
N HIS A 61 5.84 -4.60 9.18
CA HIS A 61 5.92 -3.22 8.71
C HIS A 61 6.78 -2.37 9.63
N ARG A 62 7.48 -1.40 9.03
CA ARG A 62 8.14 -0.29 9.72
C ARG A 62 8.27 0.89 8.75
N HIS A 63 7.14 1.53 8.50
CA HIS A 63 7.07 2.70 7.63
C HIS A 63 5.95 3.64 8.12
N ARG A 64 5.74 4.75 7.40
CA ARG A 64 4.90 5.88 7.85
C ARG A 64 3.90 6.37 6.81
N TYR A 65 4.24 6.20 5.54
CA TYR A 65 3.48 6.74 4.42
C TYR A 65 2.85 5.57 3.67
N GLU A 66 1.64 5.80 3.21
CA GLU A 66 0.81 4.81 2.54
C GLU A 66 0.48 5.30 1.14
N PHE A 67 0.11 4.35 0.28
CA PHE A 67 -0.47 4.68 -1.02
C PHE A 67 -1.86 5.31 -0.86
N ASN A 68 -2.13 6.39 -1.59
CA ASN A 68 -3.43 7.02 -1.61
C ASN A 68 -4.37 6.30 -2.59
N ASN A 69 -5.32 5.56 -2.05
CA ASN A 69 -6.28 4.77 -2.83
C ASN A 69 -7.13 5.57 -3.82
N ALA A 70 -7.19 6.91 -3.72
CA ALA A 70 -7.83 7.74 -4.75
C ALA A 70 -7.22 7.54 -6.15
N TYR A 71 -5.97 7.08 -6.23
CA TYR A 71 -5.26 6.81 -7.49
C TYR A 71 -5.31 5.33 -7.92
N LEU A 72 -5.91 4.44 -7.11
CA LEU A 72 -5.85 3.00 -7.34
C LEU A 72 -6.44 2.62 -8.70
N GLU A 73 -7.66 3.07 -8.99
CA GLU A 73 -8.36 2.74 -10.23
C GLU A 73 -7.57 3.20 -11.47
N GLN A 74 -7.00 4.41 -11.44
CA GLN A 74 -6.20 4.93 -12.53
C GLN A 74 -4.95 4.06 -12.77
N LEU A 75 -4.27 3.64 -11.70
CA LEU A 75 -3.06 2.81 -11.80
C LEU A 75 -3.36 1.38 -12.24
N GLU A 76 -4.43 0.76 -11.74
CA GLU A 76 -4.84 -0.57 -12.18
C GLU A 76 -5.24 -0.57 -13.66
N ASN A 77 -5.95 0.46 -14.13
CA ASN A 77 -6.27 0.64 -15.55
C ASN A 77 -5.03 0.80 -16.43
N ALA A 78 -3.95 1.37 -15.88
CA ALA A 78 -2.65 1.47 -16.54
C ALA A 78 -1.79 0.19 -16.44
N GLY A 79 -2.25 -0.81 -15.69
CA GLY A 79 -1.60 -2.12 -15.55
C GLY A 79 -0.82 -2.33 -14.26
N LEU A 80 -0.73 -1.35 -13.35
CA LEU A 80 -0.16 -1.56 -12.02
C LEU A 80 -1.25 -2.06 -11.08
N LEU A 81 -1.27 -3.37 -10.85
CA LEU A 81 -2.33 -4.08 -10.13
C LEU A 81 -2.02 -4.11 -8.63
N ALA A 82 -3.01 -3.84 -7.79
CA ALA A 82 -2.90 -4.16 -6.37
C ALA A 82 -3.15 -5.68 -6.19
N THR A 83 -2.15 -6.39 -5.69
CA THR A 83 -2.18 -7.85 -5.52
C THR A 83 -2.08 -8.28 -4.06
N GLY A 84 -1.73 -7.38 -3.16
CA GLY A 84 -1.80 -7.57 -1.71
C GLY A 84 -2.46 -6.37 -1.05
N PHE A 85 -3.41 -6.62 -0.16
CA PHE A 85 -4.17 -5.57 0.53
C PHE A 85 -4.51 -5.98 1.97
N ASN A 86 -4.48 -5.01 2.88
CA ASN A 86 -5.00 -5.21 4.22
C ASN A 86 -6.50 -4.88 4.23
N LYS A 87 -7.36 -5.89 4.43
CA LYS A 87 -8.82 -5.71 4.42
C LYS A 87 -9.36 -4.85 5.57
N GLU A 88 -8.64 -4.77 6.69
CA GLU A 88 -9.10 -4.03 7.87
C GLU A 88 -8.88 -2.53 7.69
N THR A 89 -7.73 -2.14 7.13
CA THR A 89 -7.36 -0.74 6.89
C THR A 89 -7.64 -0.27 5.45
N ASN A 90 -8.01 -1.20 4.58
CA ASN A 90 -8.15 -0.99 3.14
C ASN A 90 -6.86 -0.50 2.46
N LEU A 91 -5.69 -0.78 3.02
CA LEU A 91 -4.41 -0.33 2.47
C LEU A 91 -3.87 -1.31 1.42
N VAL A 92 -3.29 -0.76 0.36
CA VAL A 92 -2.53 -1.54 -0.63
C VAL A 92 -1.13 -1.82 -0.06
N GLU A 93 -0.76 -3.10 -0.01
CA GLU A 93 0.51 -3.56 0.55
C GLU A 93 1.49 -4.03 -0.54
N ILE A 94 0.96 -4.62 -1.61
CA ILE A 94 1.75 -5.27 -2.67
C ILE A 94 1.15 -4.92 -4.01
N VAL A 95 2.01 -4.53 -4.95
CA VAL A 95 1.65 -4.22 -6.33
C VAL A 95 2.45 -5.08 -7.30
N GLU A 96 1.83 -5.41 -8.43
CA GLU A 96 2.46 -6.14 -9.53
C GLU A 96 2.18 -5.39 -10.83
N LEU A 97 3.16 -5.32 -11.73
CA LEU A 97 2.97 -4.74 -13.05
C LEU A 97 2.52 -5.82 -14.03
N LYS A 98 1.37 -5.61 -14.65
CA LYS A 98 0.81 -6.52 -15.66
C LYS A 98 1.81 -6.69 -16.81
N ASP A 99 1.96 -7.93 -17.27
CA ASP A 99 2.83 -8.35 -18.38
C ASP A 99 4.34 -8.15 -18.12
N HIS A 100 4.75 -7.79 -16.90
CA HIS A 100 6.15 -7.80 -16.47
C HIS A 100 6.51 -9.19 -15.87
N PRO A 101 7.71 -9.74 -16.15
CA PRO A 101 8.07 -11.09 -15.71
C PRO A 101 8.20 -11.26 -14.18
N TRP A 102 8.32 -10.16 -13.45
CA TRP A 102 8.45 -10.13 -11.99
C TRP A 102 7.95 -8.81 -11.41
#